data_AF-A0A1I1E6W2-F1
#
_entry.id   AF-A0A1I1E6W2-F1
#
_cell.length_a   1.000
_cell.length_b   1.000
_cell.length_c   1.000
_cell.angle_alpha   90.00
_cell.angle_beta   90.00
_cell.angle_gamma   90.00
#
_symmetry.space_group_name_H-M   'P 1'
#
loop_
_entity.id
_entity.type
_entity.pdbx_description
1 polymer ?
#
loop_
_entity_poly.entity_id
_entity_poly.type
_entity_poly.pdbx_seq_one_letter_code
_entity_poly.pdbx_strand_id
1 'polypeptide(L)'
;MKLSEEFKEKVIVALMEQRENFGGSDAAYAKRYGISPAIYSRLKNGERANIIAESVLLNIGRELGIDLRERKWSVAETDVFKIISEDIVFCQQNAKARICVDDCGIGKTFSAKYLAKTRQNCFYVDASQAKTKQLFIRLLAKTIGIDSTGKYSEVKANLKYYTKQLIEPVIIIDEAGDLDYPAFLELKELWNATENACGWYLMGADGLRQKITSGIRTRKVGYRELFSRFSERYTTTVPTGVQDRRAFYKKLITDVLAANMSDSNHMSMIVNKCLENDSQGEIGGLRRAESLLLILENQQQNDRY
;
A
#
# COMPACT_ATOMS: atom_id res chain seq x y z
N MET A 1 -11.61 22.02 17.61
CA MET A 1 -10.76 22.01 16.40
C MET A 1 -11.58 22.62 15.27
N LYS A 2 -10.96 23.25 14.26
CA LYS A 2 -11.66 23.77 13.07
C LYS A 2 -10.89 23.34 11.83
N LEU A 3 -11.53 22.63 10.91
CA LEU A 3 -10.93 22.22 9.62
C LEU A 3 -11.26 23.22 8.52
N SER A 4 -10.39 23.34 7.50
CA SER A 4 -10.70 24.13 6.31
C SER A 4 -11.82 23.45 5.51
N GLU A 5 -12.69 24.25 4.88
CA GLU A 5 -13.78 23.72 4.04
C GLU A 5 -13.22 22.92 2.85
N GLU A 6 -12.08 23.34 2.29
CA GLU A 6 -11.37 22.60 1.25
C GLU A 6 -10.98 21.18 1.70
N PHE A 7 -10.45 21.02 2.91
CA PHE A 7 -10.10 19.70 3.44
C PHE A 7 -11.35 18.81 3.58
N LYS A 8 -12.42 19.36 4.18
CA LYS A 8 -13.67 18.62 4.38
C LYS A 8 -14.25 18.13 3.06
N GLU A 9 -14.30 19.02 2.07
CA GLU A 9 -14.81 18.71 0.74
C GLU A 9 -13.96 17.62 0.06
N LYS A 10 -12.62 17.77 0.07
CA LYS A 10 -11.70 16.77 -0.50
C LYS A 10 -11.86 15.39 0.16
N VAL A 11 -12.10 15.35 1.47
CA VAL A 11 -12.38 14.11 2.22
C VAL A 11 -13.69 13.47 1.77
N ILE A 12 -14.77 14.25 1.65
CA ILE A 12 -16.08 13.73 1.24
C ILE A 12 -16.04 13.22 -0.20
N VAL A 13 -15.44 13.97 -1.12
CA VAL A 13 -15.30 13.57 -2.53
C VAL A 13 -14.54 12.25 -2.63
N ALA A 14 -13.37 12.16 -2.00
CA ALA A 14 -12.57 10.94 -2.04
C ALA A 14 -13.26 9.74 -1.36
N LEU A 15 -14.05 9.98 -0.31
CA LEU A 15 -14.88 8.94 0.32
C LEU A 15 -15.99 8.43 -0.62
N MET A 16 -16.56 9.30 -1.45
CA MET A 16 -17.56 8.88 -2.44
C MET A 16 -16.91 8.13 -3.60
N GLU A 17 -15.80 8.64 -4.14
CA GLU A 17 -15.07 8.00 -5.24
C GLU A 17 -14.58 6.60 -4.86
N GLN A 18 -14.05 6.45 -3.64
CA GLN A 18 -13.46 5.19 -3.20
C GLN A 18 -14.51 4.12 -2.86
N ARG A 19 -15.80 4.47 -2.81
CA ARG A 19 -16.90 3.51 -2.62
C ARG A 19 -16.99 2.52 -3.78
N GLU A 20 -16.76 2.97 -5.01
CA GLU A 20 -16.88 2.14 -6.22
C GLU A 20 -15.91 0.94 -6.21
N ASN A 21 -14.81 1.06 -5.46
CA ASN A 21 -13.81 0.01 -5.29
C ASN A 21 -14.09 -0.95 -4.12
N PHE A 22 -15.19 -0.77 -3.41
CA PHE A 22 -15.57 -1.59 -2.28
C PHE A 22 -16.75 -2.52 -2.65
N GLY A 23 -16.51 -3.83 -2.67
CA GLY A 23 -17.54 -4.82 -3.02
C GLY A 23 -18.50 -5.19 -1.89
N GLY A 24 -18.32 -4.64 -0.68
CA GLY A 24 -19.25 -4.84 0.42
C GLY A 24 -20.44 -3.86 0.40
N SER A 25 -21.33 -3.98 1.38
CA SER A 25 -22.50 -3.09 1.52
C SER A 25 -22.11 -1.66 1.92
N ASP A 26 -23.01 -0.70 1.67
CA ASP A 26 -22.86 0.70 2.14
C ASP A 26 -22.67 0.77 3.66
N ALA A 27 -23.31 -0.13 4.40
CA ALA A 27 -23.15 -0.23 5.85
C ALA A 27 -21.73 -0.67 6.26
N ALA A 28 -21.15 -1.66 5.59
CA ALA A 28 -19.79 -2.11 5.84
C ALA A 28 -18.76 -1.04 5.42
N TYR A 29 -19.01 -0.34 4.31
CA TYR A 29 -18.20 0.78 3.86
C TYR A 29 -18.20 1.93 4.88
N ALA A 30 -19.39 2.34 5.33
CA ALA A 30 -19.55 3.35 6.37
C ALA A 30 -18.78 2.97 7.65
N LYS A 31 -18.88 1.70 8.07
CA LYS A 31 -18.20 1.17 9.26
C LYS A 31 -16.68 1.21 9.14
N ARG A 32 -16.11 0.90 7.98
CA ARG A 32 -14.66 1.00 7.71
C ARG A 32 -14.12 2.39 8.09
N TYR A 33 -14.88 3.43 7.75
CA TYR A 33 -14.54 4.83 7.97
C TYR A 33 -15.10 5.41 9.29
N GLY A 34 -15.70 4.59 10.13
CA GLY A 34 -16.19 5.00 11.46
C GLY A 34 -17.42 5.92 11.42
N ILE A 35 -18.23 5.86 10.36
CA ILE A 35 -19.50 6.59 10.24
C ILE A 35 -20.69 5.64 10.26
N SER A 36 -21.86 6.13 10.67
CA SER A 36 -23.08 5.32 10.66
C SER A 36 -23.63 5.18 9.23
N PRO A 37 -24.36 4.09 8.93
CA PRO A 37 -25.02 3.93 7.63
C PRO A 37 -25.98 5.09 7.30
N ALA A 38 -26.62 5.68 8.31
CA ALA A 38 -27.49 6.84 8.15
C ALA A 38 -26.71 8.11 7.74
N ILE A 39 -25.56 8.36 8.36
CA ILE A 39 -24.67 9.47 7.97
C ILE A 39 -24.17 9.28 6.53
N TYR A 40 -23.77 8.06 6.17
CA TYR A 40 -23.31 7.75 4.82
C TYR A 40 -24.41 7.95 3.76
N SER A 41 -25.64 7.52 4.05
CA SER A 41 -26.81 7.76 3.18
C SER A 41 -27.06 9.25 2.94
N ARG A 42 -26.95 10.08 3.99
CA ARG A 42 -27.08 11.55 3.87
C ARG A 42 -25.98 12.16 2.99
N LEU A 43 -24.73 11.72 3.15
CA LEU A 43 -23.61 12.13 2.27
C LEU A 43 -23.89 11.81 0.80
N LYS A 44 -24.39 10.59 0.54
CA LYS A 44 -24.72 10.12 -0.81
C LYS A 44 -25.83 10.96 -1.46
N ASN A 45 -26.74 11.51 -0.65
CA ASN A 45 -27.80 12.41 -1.09
C ASN A 45 -27.36 13.89 -1.18
N GLY A 46 -26.05 14.17 -1.07
CA GLY A 46 -25.49 15.51 -1.27
C GLY A 46 -25.48 16.39 -0.02
N GLU A 47 -25.90 15.87 1.14
CA GLU A 47 -25.82 16.63 2.39
C GLU A 47 -24.38 16.66 2.90
N ARG A 48 -23.86 17.84 3.25
CA ARG A 48 -22.46 18.04 3.67
C ARG A 48 -22.29 18.84 4.96
N ALA A 49 -23.25 19.70 5.28
CA ALA A 49 -23.15 20.62 6.40
C ALA A 49 -23.45 19.92 7.74
N ASN A 50 -22.49 19.94 8.68
CA ASN A 50 -22.66 19.53 10.08
C ASN A 50 -23.16 18.09 10.32
N ILE A 51 -22.94 17.17 9.38
CA ILE A 51 -23.36 15.76 9.52
C ILE A 51 -22.27 14.80 10.00
N ILE A 52 -21.00 15.21 9.95
CA ILE A 52 -19.85 14.45 10.46
C ILE A 52 -19.05 15.33 11.41
N ALA A 53 -18.68 14.79 12.58
CA ALA A 53 -17.79 15.47 13.51
C ALA A 53 -16.39 15.67 12.90
N GLU A 54 -15.73 16.79 13.18
CA GLU A 54 -14.40 17.09 12.60
C GLU A 54 -13.34 16.03 12.92
N SER A 55 -13.39 15.44 14.12
CA SER A 55 -12.49 14.34 14.51
C SER A 55 -12.65 13.12 13.61
N VAL A 56 -13.88 12.84 13.16
CA VAL A 56 -14.16 11.74 12.23
C VAL A 56 -13.67 12.10 10.83
N LEU A 57 -13.91 13.32 10.35
CA LEU A 57 -13.36 13.78 9.05
C LEU A 57 -11.83 13.72 9.00
N LEU A 58 -11.14 14.06 10.09
CA LEU A 58 -9.69 13.89 10.21
C LEU A 58 -9.25 12.42 10.09
N ASN A 59 -9.98 11.52 10.76
CA ASN A 59 -9.68 10.10 10.69
C ASN A 59 -9.89 9.54 9.27
N ILE A 60 -10.97 9.95 8.60
CA ILE A 60 -11.25 9.56 7.21
C ILE A 60 -10.17 10.11 6.29
N GLY A 61 -9.82 11.39 6.42
CA GLY A 61 -8.76 12.01 5.63
C GLY A 61 -7.41 11.30 5.80
N ARG A 62 -7.05 10.94 7.04
CA ARG A 62 -5.85 10.14 7.31
C ARG A 62 -5.90 8.77 6.61
N GLU A 63 -7.03 8.07 6.67
CA GLU A 63 -7.17 6.74 6.06
C GLU A 63 -7.20 6.76 4.54
N LEU A 64 -7.71 7.83 3.93
CA LEU A 64 -7.68 8.04 2.48
C LEU A 64 -6.32 8.60 1.99
N GLY A 65 -5.45 9.01 2.91
CA GLY A 65 -4.17 9.65 2.61
C GLY A 65 -4.36 11.03 2.01
N ILE A 66 -5.23 11.84 2.61
CA ILE A 66 -5.48 13.21 2.19
C ILE A 66 -4.63 14.15 3.03
N ASP A 67 -3.62 14.74 2.38
CA ASP A 67 -2.95 15.95 2.86
C ASP A 67 -3.20 17.07 1.82
N LEU A 68 -3.44 18.29 2.29
CA LEU A 68 -3.56 19.46 1.42
C LEU A 68 -2.19 20.00 0.99
N ARG A 69 -1.15 19.66 1.74
CA ARG A 69 0.23 20.09 1.47
C ARG A 69 0.98 19.12 0.56
N GLU A 70 0.46 17.91 0.38
CA GLU A 70 1.10 16.90 -0.47
C GLU A 70 0.91 17.25 -1.94
N ARG A 71 2.03 17.37 -2.65
CA ARG A 71 2.04 17.52 -4.11
C ARG A 71 1.44 16.27 -4.75
N LYS A 72 0.55 16.46 -5.72
CA LYS A 72 0.07 15.35 -6.56
C LYS A 72 1.19 14.93 -7.52
N TRP A 73 1.70 13.72 -7.31
CA TRP A 73 2.56 13.04 -8.27
C TRP A 73 1.69 12.26 -9.27
N SER A 74 1.95 12.46 -10.56
CA SER A 74 1.42 11.64 -11.63
C SER A 74 2.02 10.23 -11.55
N VAL A 75 1.16 9.24 -11.76
CA VAL A 75 1.56 7.83 -11.80
C VAL A 75 2.41 7.61 -13.05
N ALA A 76 3.60 7.05 -12.86
CA ALA A 76 4.46 6.62 -13.95
C ALA A 76 4.40 5.09 -14.11
N GLU A 77 4.27 4.61 -15.35
CA GLU A 77 4.26 3.17 -15.66
C GLU A 77 5.67 2.56 -15.66
N THR A 78 6.28 2.50 -14.48
CA THR A 78 7.61 1.91 -14.27
C THR A 78 7.55 0.37 -14.36
N ASP A 79 8.69 -0.28 -14.60
CA ASP A 79 8.76 -1.75 -14.59
C ASP A 79 8.36 -2.34 -13.22
N VAL A 80 8.71 -1.64 -12.13
CA VAL A 80 8.29 -1.98 -10.77
C VAL A 80 6.77 -1.99 -10.65
N PHE A 81 6.13 -0.93 -11.14
CA PHE A 81 4.68 -0.79 -11.11
C PHE A 81 4.00 -1.89 -11.95
N LYS A 82 4.52 -2.18 -13.14
CA LYS A 82 3.99 -3.22 -14.04
C LYS A 82 4.05 -4.60 -13.39
N ILE A 83 5.22 -5.02 -12.91
CA ILE A 83 5.41 -6.34 -12.29
C ILE A 83 4.53 -6.50 -11.05
N ILE A 84 4.48 -5.50 -10.17
CA ILE A 84 3.64 -5.55 -8.97
C ILE A 84 2.15 -5.59 -9.34
N SER A 85 1.74 -4.84 -10.36
CA SER A 85 0.36 -4.84 -10.85
C SER A 85 -0.02 -6.20 -11.42
N GLU A 86 0.83 -6.79 -12.27
CA GLU A 86 0.63 -8.13 -12.82
C GLU A 86 0.54 -9.19 -11.73
N ASP A 87 1.44 -9.15 -10.73
CA ASP A 87 1.43 -10.07 -9.60
C ASP A 87 0.13 -9.96 -8.79
N ILE A 88 -0.30 -8.74 -8.46
CA ILE A 88 -1.51 -8.50 -7.67
C ILE A 88 -2.76 -8.92 -8.46
N VAL A 89 -2.83 -8.57 -9.75
CA VAL A 89 -3.93 -8.98 -10.64
C VAL A 89 -3.99 -10.50 -10.73
N PHE A 90 -2.85 -11.16 -10.91
CA PHE A 90 -2.77 -12.61 -10.93
C PHE A 90 -3.25 -13.22 -9.61
N CYS A 91 -2.78 -12.71 -8.47
CA CYS A 91 -3.19 -13.18 -7.15
C CYS A 91 -4.69 -13.01 -6.93
N GLN A 92 -5.24 -11.87 -7.36
CA GLN A 92 -6.66 -11.54 -7.23
C GLN A 92 -7.54 -12.50 -8.04
N GLN A 93 -7.27 -12.63 -9.34
CA GLN A 93 -8.10 -13.41 -10.27
C GLN A 93 -8.02 -14.93 -10.00
N ASN A 94 -6.90 -15.40 -9.46
CA ASN A 94 -6.64 -16.83 -9.30
C ASN A 94 -6.67 -17.29 -7.83
N ALA A 95 -6.99 -16.38 -6.90
CA ALA A 95 -6.87 -16.60 -5.45
C ALA A 95 -5.52 -17.22 -5.05
N LYS A 96 -4.43 -16.68 -5.63
CA LYS A 96 -3.05 -17.13 -5.40
C LYS A 96 -2.28 -16.16 -4.51
N ALA A 97 -1.09 -16.60 -4.12
CA ALA A 97 -0.24 -15.83 -3.24
C ALA A 97 1.19 -15.67 -3.78
N ARG A 98 1.69 -14.43 -3.75
CA ARG A 98 3.05 -14.07 -4.15
C ARG A 98 3.70 -13.14 -3.13
N ILE A 99 5.02 -13.18 -3.06
CA ILE A 99 5.82 -12.36 -2.17
C ILE A 99 6.84 -11.56 -2.97
N CYS A 100 6.81 -10.24 -2.86
CA CYS A 100 7.81 -9.35 -3.43
C CYS A 100 8.79 -8.89 -2.35
N VAL A 101 10.08 -9.21 -2.55
CA VAL A 101 11.16 -8.67 -1.74
C VAL A 101 12.19 -8.03 -2.65
N ASP A 102 12.35 -6.72 -2.48
CA ASP A 102 13.18 -5.89 -3.35
C ASP A 102 13.67 -4.63 -2.61
N ASP A 103 14.46 -3.81 -3.29
CA ASP A 103 15.09 -2.63 -2.72
C ASP A 103 14.09 -1.56 -2.26
N CYS A 104 14.48 -0.82 -1.22
CA CYS A 104 13.71 0.30 -0.71
C CYS A 104 13.67 1.45 -1.72
N GLY A 105 12.55 2.18 -1.75
CA GLY A 105 12.47 3.43 -2.52
C GLY A 105 12.34 3.26 -4.04
N ILE A 106 12.00 2.07 -4.54
CA ILE A 106 11.78 1.82 -5.98
C ILE A 106 10.31 1.99 -6.43
N GLY A 107 9.38 2.29 -5.52
CA GLY A 107 7.95 2.48 -5.85
C GLY A 107 7.01 1.32 -5.47
N LYS A 108 7.49 0.34 -4.68
CA LYS A 108 6.71 -0.78 -4.16
C LYS A 108 5.41 -0.36 -3.45
N THR A 109 5.53 0.37 -2.35
CA THR A 109 4.40 0.87 -1.54
C THR A 109 3.46 1.76 -2.35
N PHE A 110 3.99 2.59 -3.25
CA PHE A 110 3.18 3.43 -4.12
C PHE A 110 2.28 2.58 -5.02
N SER A 111 2.85 1.55 -5.66
CA SER A 111 2.10 0.62 -6.53
C SER A 111 0.98 -0.09 -5.76
N ALA A 112 1.29 -0.61 -4.57
CA ALA A 112 0.31 -1.28 -3.72
C ALA A 112 -0.85 -0.36 -3.30
N LYS A 113 -0.54 0.87 -2.87
CA LYS A 113 -1.55 1.88 -2.50
C LYS A 113 -2.40 2.29 -3.71
N TYR A 114 -1.77 2.50 -4.86
CA TYR A 114 -2.47 2.85 -6.10
C TYR A 114 -3.47 1.76 -6.50
N LEU A 115 -3.05 0.49 -6.47
CA LEU A 115 -3.93 -0.63 -6.82
C LEU A 115 -5.09 -0.78 -5.83
N ALA A 116 -4.85 -0.62 -4.53
CA ALA A 116 -5.93 -0.61 -3.53
C ALA A 116 -6.90 0.59 -3.66
N LYS A 117 -6.47 1.68 -4.30
CA LYS A 117 -7.31 2.84 -4.63
C LYS A 117 -8.06 2.71 -5.94
N THR A 118 -7.69 1.80 -6.82
CA THR A 118 -8.21 1.75 -8.20
C THR A 118 -8.86 0.43 -8.57
N ARG A 119 -8.65 -0.62 -7.76
CA ARG A 119 -9.21 -1.95 -7.99
C ARG A 119 -10.28 -2.28 -6.96
N GLN A 120 -11.36 -2.88 -7.44
CA GLN A 120 -12.38 -3.46 -6.58
C GLN A 120 -11.79 -4.55 -5.69
N ASN A 121 -12.20 -4.57 -4.42
CA ASN A 121 -11.81 -5.59 -3.43
C ASN A 121 -10.29 -5.79 -3.28
N CYS A 122 -9.51 -4.75 -3.54
CA CYS A 122 -8.08 -4.72 -3.31
C CYS A 122 -7.78 -3.98 -2.00
N PHE A 123 -7.33 -4.70 -0.98
CA PHE A 123 -7.15 -4.20 0.38
C PHE A 123 -5.67 -4.03 0.70
N TYR A 124 -5.27 -2.83 1.10
CA TYR A 124 -3.89 -2.52 1.52
C TYR A 124 -3.78 -2.47 3.04
N VAL A 125 -2.77 -3.16 3.60
CA VAL A 125 -2.40 -3.12 5.00
C VAL A 125 -0.91 -2.85 5.13
N ASP A 126 -0.56 -1.84 5.93
CA ASP A 126 0.82 -1.55 6.33
C ASP A 126 1.13 -2.26 7.65
N ALA A 127 1.94 -3.31 7.60
CA ALA A 127 2.29 -4.10 8.77
C ALA A 127 3.14 -3.33 9.79
N SER A 128 3.85 -2.27 9.37
CA SER A 128 4.65 -1.45 10.30
C SER A 128 3.77 -0.77 11.36
N GLN A 129 2.50 -0.54 11.05
CA GLN A 129 1.50 0.08 11.93
C GLN A 129 0.78 -0.92 12.84
N ALA A 130 0.95 -2.23 12.60
CA ALA A 130 0.20 -3.28 13.27
C ALA A 130 1.03 -4.55 13.49
N LYS A 131 2.16 -4.39 14.18
CA LYS A 131 3.19 -5.44 14.30
C LYS A 131 2.71 -6.69 15.07
N THR A 132 1.82 -6.55 16.04
CA THR A 132 1.38 -7.68 16.88
C THR A 132 0.15 -8.39 16.35
N LYS A 133 -0.03 -9.67 16.69
CA LYS A 133 -1.20 -10.46 16.23
C LYS A 133 -2.55 -9.78 16.43
N GLN A 134 -2.76 -9.10 17.56
CA GLN A 134 -4.03 -8.43 17.84
C GLN A 134 -4.21 -7.18 17.00
N LEU A 135 -3.17 -6.36 16.87
CA LEU A 135 -3.21 -5.16 16.04
C LEU A 135 -3.40 -5.54 14.57
N PHE A 136 -2.68 -6.56 14.10
CA PHE A 136 -2.75 -7.04 12.72
C PHE A 136 -4.15 -7.52 12.35
N ILE A 137 -4.74 -8.42 13.12
CA ILE A 137 -6.11 -8.93 12.86
C ILE A 137 -7.14 -7.81 12.88
N ARG A 138 -7.06 -6.90 13.86
CA ARG A 138 -8.01 -5.78 13.96
C ARG A 138 -7.85 -4.77 12.84
N LEU A 139 -6.61 -4.47 12.44
CA LEU A 139 -6.35 -3.59 11.29
C LEU A 139 -6.90 -4.22 10.02
N LEU A 140 -6.63 -5.50 9.77
CA LEU A 140 -7.13 -6.19 8.59
C LEU A 140 -8.67 -6.26 8.56
N ALA A 141 -9.30 -6.58 9.70
CA ALA A 141 -10.76 -6.53 9.83
C ALA A 141 -11.33 -5.15 9.50
N LYS A 142 -10.72 -4.09 10.05
CA LYS A 142 -11.12 -2.71 9.76
C LYS A 142 -10.96 -2.37 8.27
N THR A 143 -9.83 -2.74 7.66
CA THR A 143 -9.56 -2.48 6.24
C THR A 143 -10.60 -3.13 5.32
N ILE A 144 -11.07 -4.33 5.67
CA ILE A 144 -12.09 -5.06 4.91
C ILE A 144 -13.52 -4.54 5.23
N GLY A 145 -13.71 -3.75 6.28
CA GLY A 145 -15.02 -3.24 6.71
C GLY A 145 -15.79 -4.17 7.65
N ILE A 146 -15.06 -5.07 8.33
CA ILE A 146 -15.60 -5.98 9.34
C ILE A 146 -15.50 -5.32 10.72
N ASP A 147 -16.36 -5.74 11.66
CA ASP A 147 -16.19 -5.30 13.04
C ASP A 147 -14.82 -5.68 13.59
N SER A 148 -14.00 -4.68 13.86
CA SER A 148 -12.69 -4.83 14.46
C SER A 148 -12.73 -4.74 15.98
N THR A 149 -13.92 -4.60 16.60
CA THR A 149 -14.10 -4.51 18.05
C THR A 149 -14.61 -5.82 18.64
N GLY A 150 -14.59 -5.98 19.96
CA GLY A 150 -15.01 -7.23 20.63
C GLY A 150 -13.89 -8.25 20.80
N LYS A 151 -14.27 -9.53 21.04
CA LYS A 151 -13.31 -10.59 21.36
C LYS A 151 -12.45 -10.93 20.14
N TYR A 152 -11.15 -11.08 20.38
CA TYR A 152 -10.17 -11.38 19.33
C TYR A 152 -10.55 -12.60 18.48
N SER A 153 -11.04 -13.67 19.12
CA SER A 153 -11.48 -14.90 18.45
C SER A 153 -12.66 -14.67 17.50
N GLU A 154 -13.62 -13.85 17.90
CA GLU A 154 -14.81 -13.51 17.10
C GLU A 154 -14.41 -12.64 15.90
N VAL A 155 -13.59 -11.62 16.12
CA VAL A 155 -13.05 -10.77 15.04
C VAL A 155 -12.31 -11.61 14.01
N LYS A 156 -11.43 -12.52 14.46
CA LYS A 156 -10.69 -13.43 13.58
C LYS A 156 -11.61 -14.39 12.81
N ALA A 157 -12.62 -14.96 13.47
CA ALA A 157 -13.57 -15.86 12.82
C ALA A 157 -14.38 -15.15 11.74
N ASN A 158 -14.89 -13.95 12.04
CA ASN A 158 -15.60 -13.11 11.08
C ASN A 158 -14.68 -12.71 9.93
N LEU A 159 -13.44 -12.29 10.23
CA LEU A 159 -12.46 -11.95 9.21
C LEU A 159 -12.28 -13.07 8.18
N LYS A 160 -12.11 -14.31 8.63
CA LYS A 160 -12.01 -15.48 7.74
C LYS A 160 -13.27 -15.67 6.91
N TYR A 161 -14.43 -15.74 7.55
CA TYR A 161 -15.69 -16.05 6.87
C TYR A 161 -16.04 -14.99 5.82
N TYR A 162 -15.96 -13.70 6.19
CA TYR A 162 -16.38 -12.58 5.36
C TYR A 162 -15.44 -12.40 4.17
N THR A 163 -14.13 -12.56 4.38
CA THR A 163 -13.15 -12.49 3.28
C THR A 163 -13.47 -13.52 2.19
N LYS A 164 -13.89 -14.74 2.54
CA LYS A 164 -14.28 -15.76 1.55
C LYS A 164 -15.54 -15.42 0.75
N GLN A 165 -16.40 -14.54 1.26
CA GLN A 165 -17.65 -14.18 0.58
C GLN A 165 -17.47 -13.01 -0.39
N LEU A 166 -16.33 -12.31 -0.35
CA LEU A 166 -16.04 -11.25 -1.30
C LEU A 166 -15.76 -11.84 -2.68
N ILE A 167 -16.13 -11.11 -3.73
CA ILE A 167 -15.82 -11.47 -5.12
C ILE A 167 -14.37 -11.09 -5.40
N GLU A 168 -13.55 -12.09 -5.71
CA GLU A 168 -12.12 -11.93 -6.06
C GLU A 168 -11.36 -10.93 -5.17
N PRO A 169 -11.36 -11.10 -3.83
CA PRO A 169 -10.60 -10.21 -2.95
C PRO A 169 -9.10 -10.45 -3.08
N VAL A 170 -8.32 -9.39 -2.92
CA VAL A 170 -6.87 -9.47 -2.74
C VAL A 170 -6.42 -8.62 -1.55
N ILE A 171 -5.59 -9.21 -0.69
CA ILE A 171 -5.03 -8.53 0.47
C ILE A 171 -3.53 -8.33 0.24
N ILE A 172 -3.11 -7.07 0.19
CA ILE A 172 -1.72 -6.65 0.10
C ILE A 172 -1.24 -6.30 1.51
N ILE A 173 -0.18 -6.96 1.96
CA ILE A 173 0.51 -6.65 3.23
C ILE A 173 1.87 -6.08 2.89
N ASP A 174 1.99 -4.76 3.03
CA ASP A 174 3.24 -4.04 2.87
C ASP A 174 4.03 -4.03 4.18
N GLU A 175 5.35 -3.88 4.07
CA GLU A 175 6.30 -3.97 5.18
C GLU A 175 6.12 -5.23 6.04
N ALA A 176 5.78 -6.37 5.42
CA ALA A 176 5.45 -7.61 6.13
C ALA A 176 6.60 -8.14 7.03
N GLY A 177 7.83 -7.67 6.80
CA GLY A 177 8.98 -7.94 7.66
C GLY A 177 8.78 -7.48 9.11
N ASP A 178 7.93 -6.48 9.35
CA ASP A 178 7.67 -5.90 10.67
C ASP A 178 6.71 -6.73 11.56
N LEU A 179 5.94 -7.65 10.98
CA LEU A 179 5.00 -8.48 11.75
C LEU A 179 5.72 -9.37 12.76
N ASP A 180 5.28 -9.41 14.01
CA ASP A 180 5.82 -10.34 14.99
C ASP A 180 5.54 -11.81 14.61
N TYR A 181 6.27 -12.74 15.25
CA TYR A 181 6.11 -14.15 14.92
C TYR A 181 4.67 -14.68 15.13
N PRO A 182 3.96 -14.34 16.22
CA PRO A 182 2.55 -14.68 16.36
C PRO A 182 1.66 -14.14 15.23
N ALA A 183 1.86 -12.91 14.76
CA ALA A 183 1.13 -12.36 13.61
C ALA A 183 1.42 -13.11 12.31
N PHE A 184 2.65 -13.58 12.10
CA PHE A 184 2.99 -14.47 10.98
C PHE A 184 2.21 -15.80 11.02
N LEU A 185 1.96 -16.36 12.21
CA LEU A 185 1.14 -17.55 12.35
C LEU A 185 -0.34 -17.27 12.06
N GLU A 186 -0.84 -16.09 12.44
CA GLU A 186 -2.19 -15.66 12.08
C GLU A 186 -2.34 -15.47 10.57
N LEU A 187 -1.34 -14.88 9.91
CA LEU A 187 -1.31 -14.74 8.45
C LEU A 187 -1.41 -16.11 7.75
N LYS A 188 -0.65 -17.10 8.24
CA LYS A 188 -0.75 -18.49 7.77
C LYS A 188 -2.16 -19.05 7.96
N GLU A 189 -2.75 -18.83 9.14
CA GLU A 189 -4.09 -19.29 9.47
C GLU A 189 -5.17 -18.64 8.58
N LEU A 190 -5.04 -17.35 8.28
CA LEU A 190 -5.92 -16.60 7.39
C LEU A 190 -5.80 -17.09 5.95
N TRP A 191 -4.58 -17.29 5.45
CA TRP A 191 -4.36 -17.85 4.12
C TRP A 191 -5.05 -19.21 4.00
N ASN A 192 -4.87 -20.10 4.99
CA ASN A 192 -5.52 -21.42 4.99
C ASN A 192 -7.03 -21.33 4.96
N ALA A 193 -7.60 -20.43 5.75
CA ALA A 193 -9.05 -20.27 5.80
C ALA A 193 -9.62 -19.72 4.49
N THR A 194 -8.80 -18.98 3.73
CA THR A 194 -9.21 -18.25 2.51
C THR A 194 -8.58 -18.83 1.23
N GLU A 195 -8.02 -20.04 1.31
CA GLU A 195 -7.43 -20.72 0.17
C GLU A 195 -8.47 -20.88 -0.96
N ASN A 196 -8.04 -20.59 -2.19
CA ASN A 196 -8.88 -20.55 -3.40
C ASN A 196 -10.04 -19.52 -3.36
N ALA A 197 -10.08 -18.64 -2.36
CA ALA A 197 -11.08 -17.58 -2.26
C ALA A 197 -10.47 -16.16 -2.22
N CYS A 198 -9.23 -16.01 -1.74
CA CYS A 198 -8.58 -14.71 -1.61
C CYS A 198 -7.15 -14.74 -2.17
N GLY A 199 -6.83 -13.72 -2.96
CA GLY A 199 -5.45 -13.40 -3.33
C GLY A 199 -4.67 -12.82 -2.15
N TRP A 200 -3.39 -13.16 -2.03
CA TRP A 200 -2.52 -12.59 -1.00
C TRP A 200 -1.22 -12.09 -1.61
N TYR A 201 -0.82 -10.87 -1.27
CA TYR A 201 0.43 -10.30 -1.76
C TYR A 201 1.24 -9.74 -0.60
N LEU A 202 2.41 -10.34 -0.33
CA LEU A 202 3.34 -9.84 0.68
C LEU A 202 4.39 -8.97 0.01
N MET A 203 4.71 -7.86 0.64
CA MET A 203 5.76 -6.96 0.19
C MET A 203 6.68 -6.61 1.34
N GLY A 204 7.96 -6.43 1.04
CA GLY A 204 8.94 -5.95 2.00
C GLY A 204 10.32 -5.73 1.41
N ALA A 205 11.24 -5.26 2.24
CA ALA A 205 12.65 -5.16 1.94
C ALA A 205 13.42 -6.44 2.36
N ASP A 206 14.75 -6.42 2.27
CA ASP A 206 15.60 -7.56 2.60
C ASP A 206 15.37 -8.15 4.01
N GLY A 207 14.98 -7.31 4.98
CA GLY A 207 14.59 -7.77 6.32
C GLY A 207 13.48 -8.84 6.31
N LEU A 208 12.53 -8.79 5.37
CA LEU A 208 11.50 -9.82 5.21
C LEU A 208 12.12 -11.15 4.71
N ARG A 209 13.00 -11.08 3.70
CA ARG A 209 13.73 -12.24 3.18
C ARG A 209 14.61 -12.88 4.25
N GLN A 210 15.37 -12.08 4.99
CA GLN A 210 16.22 -12.55 6.08
C GLN A 210 15.39 -13.24 7.18
N LYS A 211 14.25 -12.65 7.54
CA LYS A 211 13.33 -13.19 8.55
C LYS A 211 12.76 -14.55 8.17
N ILE A 212 12.24 -14.68 6.94
CA ILE A 212 11.71 -15.94 6.43
C ILE A 212 12.82 -16.99 6.34
N THR A 213 13.95 -16.62 5.74
CA THR A 213 15.09 -17.54 5.54
C THR A 213 15.64 -18.05 6.89
N SER A 214 15.80 -17.16 7.86
CA SER A 214 16.26 -17.51 9.22
C SER A 214 15.24 -18.39 9.95
N GLY A 215 13.94 -18.10 9.80
CA GLY A 215 12.85 -18.93 10.34
C GLY A 215 12.86 -20.34 9.77
N ILE A 216 13.07 -20.50 8.46
CA ILE A 216 13.18 -21.80 7.80
C ILE A 216 14.43 -22.56 8.27
N ARG A 217 15.59 -21.87 8.31
CA ARG A 217 16.88 -22.46 8.75
C ARG A 217 16.80 -22.97 10.18
N THR A 218 16.16 -22.22 11.07
CA THR A 218 15.98 -22.58 12.49
C THR A 218 14.81 -23.54 12.72
N ARG A 219 14.12 -24.00 11.65
CA ARG A 219 12.94 -24.87 11.72
C ARG A 219 11.81 -24.32 12.59
N LYS A 220 11.72 -22.98 12.67
CA LYS A 220 10.65 -22.32 13.41
C LYS A 220 9.33 -22.57 12.69
N VAL A 221 8.32 -23.00 13.45
CA VAL A 221 7.03 -23.45 12.92
C VAL A 221 6.40 -22.36 12.02
N GLY A 222 5.74 -22.79 10.95
CA GLY A 222 4.98 -21.91 10.06
C GLY A 222 5.78 -21.23 8.95
N TYR A 223 7.07 -20.91 9.12
CA TYR A 223 7.83 -20.17 8.09
C TYR A 223 7.98 -20.93 6.76
N ARG A 224 8.36 -22.20 6.81
CA ARG A 224 8.49 -23.04 5.60
C ARG A 224 7.14 -23.21 4.89
N GLU A 225 6.10 -23.45 5.67
CA GLU A 225 4.74 -23.64 5.17
C GLU A 225 4.17 -22.35 4.56
N LEU A 226 4.45 -21.20 5.17
CA LEU A 226 4.05 -19.90 4.65
C LEU A 226 4.81 -19.61 3.35
N PHE A 227 6.13 -19.77 3.34
CA PHE A 227 6.91 -19.53 2.12
C PHE A 227 6.47 -20.44 0.95
N SER A 228 6.09 -21.68 1.25
CA SER A 228 5.49 -22.59 0.26
C SER A 228 4.17 -22.08 -0.32
N ARG A 229 3.28 -21.54 0.52
CA ARG A 229 2.02 -20.89 0.08
C ARG A 229 2.25 -19.70 -0.82
N PHE A 230 3.32 -18.94 -0.56
CA PHE A 230 3.73 -17.77 -1.33
C PHE A 230 4.65 -18.12 -2.51
N SER A 231 4.49 -19.32 -3.08
CA SER A 231 5.16 -19.81 -4.31
C SER A 231 6.67 -20.06 -4.21
N GLU A 232 7.24 -20.13 -3.00
CA GLU A 232 8.65 -20.48 -2.74
C GLU A 232 9.69 -19.58 -3.42
N ARG A 233 9.25 -18.46 -4.01
CA ARG A 233 10.08 -17.53 -4.77
C ARG A 233 9.71 -16.10 -4.42
N TYR A 234 10.73 -15.26 -4.33
CA TYR A 234 10.57 -13.83 -4.19
C TYR A 234 10.49 -13.19 -5.58
N THR A 235 9.46 -12.39 -5.82
CA THR A 235 9.46 -11.43 -6.92
C THR A 235 10.46 -10.33 -6.58
N THR A 236 11.46 -10.15 -7.46
CA THR A 236 12.46 -9.09 -7.41
C THR A 236 12.57 -8.50 -8.82
N THR A 237 12.55 -7.18 -8.90
CA THR A 237 12.61 -6.38 -10.14
C THR A 237 14.00 -5.79 -10.35
N VAL A 238 14.72 -5.44 -9.28
CA VAL A 238 16.08 -4.89 -9.37
C VAL A 238 17.08 -5.99 -9.75
N PRO A 239 17.84 -5.83 -10.85
CA PRO A 239 18.88 -6.78 -11.22
C PRO A 239 20.04 -6.80 -10.21
N THR A 240 20.72 -7.94 -10.10
CA THR A 240 21.90 -8.11 -9.22
C THR A 240 23.20 -7.62 -9.84
N GLY A 241 23.32 -7.63 -11.18
CA GLY A 241 24.50 -7.17 -11.89
C GLY A 241 24.67 -5.65 -11.80
N VAL A 242 25.89 -5.17 -11.53
CA VAL A 242 26.15 -3.73 -11.30
C VAL A 242 25.71 -2.86 -12.48
N GLN A 243 26.00 -3.28 -13.72
CA GLN A 243 25.63 -2.54 -14.93
C GLN A 243 24.11 -2.53 -15.14
N ASP A 244 23.47 -3.69 -15.01
CA ASP A 244 22.02 -3.84 -15.17
C ASP A 244 21.25 -3.09 -14.08
N ARG A 245 21.73 -3.13 -12.84
CA ARG A 245 21.20 -2.36 -11.71
C ARG A 245 21.25 -0.86 -12.01
N ARG A 246 22.39 -0.36 -12.49
CA ARG A 246 22.52 1.06 -12.86
C ARG A 246 21.57 1.45 -14.01
N ALA A 247 21.45 0.60 -15.03
CA ALA A 247 20.53 0.82 -16.15
C ALA A 247 19.06 0.82 -15.69
N PHE A 248 18.70 -0.11 -14.80
CA PHE A 248 17.38 -0.19 -14.19
C PHE A 248 17.04 1.09 -13.42
N TYR A 249 17.89 1.54 -12.49
CA TYR A 249 17.65 2.77 -11.74
C TYR A 249 17.58 3.99 -12.64
N LYS A 250 18.43 4.06 -13.68
CA LYS A 250 18.38 5.14 -14.68
C LYS A 250 17.01 5.20 -15.34
N LYS A 251 16.49 4.07 -15.82
CA LYS A 251 15.17 3.96 -16.45
C LYS A 251 14.07 4.34 -15.46
N LEU A 252 14.06 3.71 -14.28
CA LEU A 252 13.08 3.94 -13.22
C LEU A 252 12.94 5.43 -12.86
N ILE A 253 14.07 6.11 -12.63
CA ILE A 253 14.08 7.53 -12.27
C ILE A 253 13.62 8.38 -13.46
N THR A 254 14.04 8.04 -14.68
CA THR A 254 13.64 8.76 -15.90
C THR A 254 12.14 8.68 -16.11
N ASP A 255 11.54 7.49 -15.98
CA ASP A 255 10.10 7.27 -16.15
C ASP A 255 9.29 8.11 -15.15
N VAL A 256 9.71 8.14 -13.89
CA VAL A 256 9.04 8.92 -12.83
C VAL A 256 9.18 10.43 -13.06
N LEU A 257 10.39 10.89 -13.42
CA LEU A 257 10.63 12.30 -13.70
C LEU A 257 9.87 12.76 -14.96
N ALA A 258 9.84 11.96 -16.02
CA ALA A 258 9.12 12.29 -17.24
C ALA A 258 7.62 12.53 -17.01
N ALA A 259 7.01 11.81 -16.06
CA ALA A 259 5.60 11.99 -15.71
C ALA A 259 5.32 13.22 -14.82
N ASN A 260 6.34 13.80 -14.19
CA ASN A 260 6.18 14.76 -13.08
C ASN A 260 6.93 16.08 -13.24
N MET A 261 7.89 16.14 -14.15
CA MET A 261 8.63 17.36 -14.48
C MET A 261 7.85 18.19 -15.51
N SER A 262 7.77 19.50 -15.27
CA SER A 262 7.26 20.47 -16.24
C SER A 262 8.32 20.88 -17.27
N ASP A 263 9.60 20.89 -16.88
CA ASP A 263 10.75 21.25 -17.72
C ASP A 263 11.74 20.08 -17.82
N SER A 264 11.86 19.48 -19.01
CA SER A 264 12.74 18.34 -19.25
C SER A 264 14.23 18.68 -19.32
N ASN A 265 14.61 19.97 -19.41
CA ASN A 265 16.01 20.38 -19.62
C ASN A 265 16.95 19.92 -18.49
N HIS A 266 16.42 19.80 -17.27
CA HIS A 266 17.17 19.44 -16.08
C HIS A 266 17.10 17.94 -15.74
N MET A 267 16.36 17.14 -16.52
CA MET A 267 16.12 15.73 -16.22
C MET A 267 17.42 14.93 -16.17
N SER A 268 18.28 15.06 -17.19
CA SER A 268 19.55 14.32 -17.25
C SER A 268 20.47 14.66 -16.09
N MET A 269 20.47 15.91 -15.62
CA MET A 269 21.23 16.33 -14.43
C MET A 269 20.70 15.60 -13.17
N ILE A 270 19.39 15.59 -12.94
CA ILE A 270 18.80 14.92 -11.77
C ILE A 270 19.07 13.42 -11.81
N VAL A 271 18.85 12.78 -12.97
CA VAL A 271 19.11 11.35 -13.15
C VAL A 271 20.56 11.02 -12.82
N ASN A 272 21.52 11.79 -13.36
CA ASN A 272 22.95 11.56 -13.10
C ASN A 272 23.29 11.73 -11.61
N LYS A 273 22.76 12.76 -10.94
CA LYS A 273 22.93 12.99 -9.50
C LYS A 273 22.32 11.90 -8.62
N CYS A 274 21.29 11.19 -9.09
CA CYS A 274 20.72 10.06 -8.37
C CYS A 274 21.55 8.78 -8.54
N LEU A 275 22.19 8.60 -9.70
CA LEU A 275 23.04 7.45 -10.01
C LEU A 275 24.45 7.54 -9.40
N GLU A 276 24.81 8.68 -8.80
CA GLU A 276 26.00 8.78 -7.96
C GLU A 276 25.81 7.91 -6.71
N ASN A 277 26.73 6.97 -6.52
CA ASN A 277 26.75 6.12 -5.34
C ASN A 277 26.95 6.98 -4.08
N ASP A 278 26.23 6.66 -3.02
CA ASP A 278 26.52 7.22 -1.71
C ASP A 278 27.82 6.66 -1.11
N SER A 279 28.17 7.07 0.11
CA SER A 279 29.37 6.61 0.82
C SER A 279 29.37 5.09 1.09
N GLN A 280 28.25 4.40 0.93
CA GLN A 280 28.10 2.95 1.08
C GLN A 280 28.00 2.22 -0.25
N GLY A 281 28.08 2.93 -1.38
CA GLY A 281 28.00 2.32 -2.72
C GLY A 281 26.58 2.18 -3.26
N GLU A 282 25.56 2.72 -2.57
CA GLU A 282 24.15 2.55 -2.96
C GLU A 282 23.66 3.67 -3.88
N ILE A 283 22.82 3.31 -4.84
CA ILE A 283 22.20 4.25 -5.78
C ILE A 283 21.02 4.94 -5.09
N GLY A 284 20.94 6.27 -5.24
CA GLY A 284 19.80 7.03 -4.74
C GLY A 284 18.51 6.70 -5.47
N GLY A 285 17.57 6.04 -4.78
CA GLY A 285 16.24 5.70 -5.31
C GLY A 285 15.32 6.90 -5.52
N LEU A 286 14.02 6.64 -5.75
CA LEU A 286 13.03 7.66 -6.13
C LEU A 286 12.89 8.80 -5.12
N ARG A 287 13.14 8.54 -3.83
CA ARG A 287 13.12 9.59 -2.78
C ARG A 287 14.15 10.70 -3.04
N ARG A 288 15.34 10.35 -3.56
CA ARG A 288 16.37 11.34 -3.91
C ARG A 288 15.95 12.14 -5.15
N ALA A 289 15.36 11.47 -6.14
CA ALA A 289 14.86 12.12 -7.35
C ALA A 289 13.78 13.16 -7.03
N GLU A 290 12.82 12.80 -6.16
CA GLU A 290 11.81 13.72 -5.65
C GLU A 290 12.42 14.94 -4.96
N SER A 291 13.34 14.74 -4.01
CA SER A 291 14.02 15.85 -3.33
C SER A 291 14.76 16.78 -4.29
N LEU A 292 15.45 16.24 -5.29
CA LEU A 292 16.18 17.04 -6.27
C LEU A 292 15.24 17.82 -7.19
N LEU A 293 14.09 17.25 -7.56
CA LEU A 293 13.08 17.95 -8.35
C LEU A 293 12.49 19.13 -7.57
N LEU A 294 12.16 18.93 -6.29
CA LEU A 294 11.63 19.99 -5.44
C LEU A 294 12.64 21.13 -5.24
N ILE A 295 13.93 20.82 -5.08
CA ILE A 295 14.98 21.84 -4.98
C ILE A 295 15.04 22.68 -6.26
N LEU A 296 15.01 22.03 -7.43
CA LEU A 296 15.07 22.71 -8.71
C LEU A 296 13.88 23.65 -8.90
N GLU A 297 12.66 23.19 -8.62
CA GLU A 297 11.45 23.99 -8.79
C GLU A 297 11.42 25.20 -7.85
N ASN A 298 11.89 25.03 -6.60
CA ASN A 298 12.00 26.13 -5.65
C ASN A 298 13.03 27.18 -6.10
N GLN A 299 14.15 26.76 -6.71
CA GLN A 299 15.14 27.69 -7.28
C GLN A 299 14.54 28.48 -8.45
N GLN A 300 13.86 27.80 -9.38
CA GLN A 300 13.20 28.45 -10.51
C GLN A 300 12.07 29.40 -10.10
N GLN A 301 11.41 29.15 -8.96
CA GLN A 301 10.43 30.08 -8.41
C GLN A 301 11.09 31.32 -7.81
N ASN A 302 12.20 31.17 -7.10
CA ASN A 302 12.93 32.29 -6.51
C ASN A 302 13.58 33.19 -7.58
N ASP A 303 14.04 32.62 -8.70
CA ASP A 303 14.64 33.39 -9.81
C ASP A 303 13.61 34.17 -10.65
N ARG A 304 12.30 33.96 -10.41
CA ARG A 304 11.20 34.68 -11.07
C ARG A 304 10.69 35.89 -10.28
N TYR A 305 11.27 36.19 -9.12
CA TYR A 305 10.98 37.36 -8.29
C TYR A 305 12.24 38.21 -8.13
#